data_AF-A0ABD6DW75-F1
#
_entry.id   AF-A0ABD6DW75-F1
#
_cell.length_a   1.000
_cell.length_b   1.000
_cell.length_c   1.000
_cell.angle_alpha   90.00
_cell.angle_beta   90.00
_cell.angle_gamma   90.00
#
_symmetry.space_group_name_H-M   'P 1'
#
loop_
_entity.id
_entity.type
_entity.pdbx_description
1 polymer ?
#
loop_
_entity_poly.entity_id
_entity_poly.type
_entity_poly.pdbx_seq_one_letter_code
_entity_poly.pdbx_strand_id
1 'polypeptide(L)' 'MTDDAPETTDETADLDESVVQFLRDVDAAHDDYDRGYTDADATLAVVMNHVETLREVHEANE' A
#
# COMPACT_ATOMS: atom_id res chain seq x y z
N MET A 1 12.02 -26.53 -24.48
CA MET A 1 10.99 -25.47 -24.49
C MET A 1 11.40 -24.53 -23.39
N THR A 2 11.74 -23.31 -23.76
CA THR A 2 12.17 -22.26 -22.83
C THR A 2 10.96 -21.90 -21.96
N ASP A 3 11.10 -22.06 -20.65
CA ASP A 3 10.18 -21.51 -19.66
C ASP A 3 10.66 -20.08 -19.41
N ASP A 4 10.25 -19.18 -20.29
CA ASP A 4 10.39 -17.72 -20.14
C ASP A 4 9.24 -17.27 -19.23
N ALA A 5 9.32 -17.64 -17.95
CA ALA A 5 8.51 -16.98 -16.94
C ALA A 5 9.08 -15.57 -16.79
N PRO A 6 8.26 -14.50 -16.82
CA PRO A 6 8.78 -13.17 -16.55
C PRO A 6 9.41 -13.22 -15.16
N GLU A 7 10.73 -13.00 -15.10
CA GLU A 7 11.39 -12.70 -13.84
C GLU A 7 10.75 -11.37 -13.39
N THR A 8 9.77 -11.46 -12.49
CA THR A 8 9.21 -10.30 -11.80
C THR A 8 10.41 -9.61 -11.16
N THR A 9 10.86 -8.50 -11.76
CA THR A 9 11.98 -7.72 -11.26
C THR A 9 11.68 -7.36 -9.81
N ASP A 10 12.66 -7.51 -8.91
CA ASP A 10 12.57 -7.27 -7.45
C ASP A 10 11.73 -6.02 -7.13
N GLU A 11 11.98 -4.94 -7.88
CA GLU A 11 11.26 -3.66 -7.95
C GLU A 11 9.71 -3.77 -8.06
N THR A 12 9.22 -4.59 -8.97
CA THR A 12 7.77 -4.83 -9.11
C THR A 12 7.20 -5.66 -7.95
N ALA A 13 8.01 -6.53 -7.35
CA ALA A 13 7.61 -7.27 -6.15
C ALA A 13 7.57 -6.37 -4.90
N ASP A 14 8.49 -5.41 -4.77
CA ASP A 14 8.49 -4.39 -3.72
C ASP A 14 7.25 -3.49 -3.79
N LEU A 15 6.84 -3.11 -5.01
CA LEU A 15 5.62 -2.36 -5.23
C LEU A 15 4.37 -3.17 -4.87
N ASP A 16 4.28 -4.44 -5.30
CA ASP A 16 3.15 -5.33 -4.97
C ASP A 16 3.04 -5.55 -3.44
N GLU A 17 4.16 -5.77 -2.74
CA GLU A 17 4.17 -5.88 -1.28
C GLU A 17 3.69 -4.59 -0.61
N SER A 18 4.17 -3.44 -1.08
CA SER A 18 3.78 -2.12 -0.55
C SER A 18 2.28 -1.86 -0.74
N VAL A 19 1.71 -2.26 -1.89
CA VAL A 19 0.27 -2.15 -2.16
C VAL A 19 -0.54 -3.07 -1.26
N VAL A 20 -0.10 -4.31 -1.04
CA VAL A 20 -0.77 -5.23 -0.10
C VAL A 20 -0.78 -4.67 1.32
N GLN A 21 0.34 -4.09 1.75
CA GLN A 21 0.43 -3.46 3.06
C GLN A 21 -0.49 -2.23 3.16
N PHE A 22 -0.47 -1.35 2.15
CA PHE A 22 -1.39 -0.21 2.05
C PHE A 22 -2.85 -0.62 2.24
N LEU A 23 -3.32 -1.63 1.50
CA LEU A 23 -4.72 -2.06 1.56
C LEU A 23 -5.10 -2.57 2.96
N ARG A 24 -4.21 -3.32 3.62
CA ARG A 24 -4.43 -3.80 4.98
C ARG A 24 -4.53 -2.66 5.99
N ASP A 25 -3.67 -1.66 5.86
CA ASP A 25 -3.64 -0.52 6.78
C ASP A 25 -4.87 0.37 6.60
N VAL A 26 -5.35 0.53 5.36
CA VAL A 26 -6.61 1.22 5.06
C VAL A 26 -7.81 0.48 5.65
N ASP A 27 -7.89 -0.84 5.46
CA ASP A 27 -8.96 -1.66 6.04
C ASP A 27 -8.97 -1.55 7.57
N ALA A 28 -7.81 -1.60 8.22
CA ALA A 28 -7.69 -1.44 9.66
C ALA A 28 -8.13 -0.05 10.14
N ALA A 29 -7.68 1.02 9.47
CA ALA A 29 -8.05 2.39 9.81
C ALA A 29 -9.54 2.67 9.58
N HIS A 30 -10.15 2.02 8.59
CA HIS A 30 -11.58 2.09 8.33
C HIS A 30 -12.38 1.33 9.41
N ASP A 31 -11.92 0.13 9.79
CA ASP A 31 -12.53 -0.65 10.89
C ASP A 31 -12.49 0.11 12.22
N ASP A 32 -11.37 0.78 12.51
CA ASP A 32 -11.23 1.61 13.71
C ASP A 32 -12.18 2.82 13.68
N TYR A 33 -12.36 3.44 12.51
CA TYR A 33 -13.34 4.51 12.32
C TYR A 33 -14.78 4.02 12.50
N ASP A 34 -15.15 2.90 11.89
CA ASP A 34 -16.50 2.32 11.96
C ASP A 34 -16.87 1.92 13.40
N ARG A 35 -15.89 1.45 14.17
CA ARG A 35 -16.03 1.17 15.61
C ARG A 35 -16.05 2.44 16.48
N GLY A 36 -15.76 3.60 15.90
CA GLY A 36 -15.69 4.89 16.60
C GLY A 36 -14.44 5.06 17.47
N TYR A 37 -13.37 4.31 17.19
CA TYR A 37 -12.08 4.44 17.90
C TYR A 37 -11.25 5.61 17.39
N THR A 38 -11.47 6.05 16.14
CA THR A 38 -10.76 7.17 15.52
C THR A 38 -11.74 8.16 14.90
N ASP A 39 -11.33 9.44 14.86
CA ASP A 39 -12.04 10.47 14.12
C ASP A 39 -11.71 10.39 12.62
N ALA A 40 -12.59 10.93 11.77
CA ALA A 40 -12.42 10.91 10.31
C ALA A 40 -11.09 11.54 9.85
N ASP A 41 -10.64 12.62 10.52
CA ASP A 41 -9.36 13.26 10.21
C ASP A 41 -8.16 12.37 10.53
N ALA A 42 -8.25 11.56 11.60
CA ALA A 42 -7.19 10.62 11.97
C ALA A 42 -7.11 9.47 10.95
N THR A 43 -8.25 8.91 10.55
CA THR A 43 -8.29 7.89 9.49
C THR A 43 -7.79 8.44 8.16
N LEU A 44 -8.20 9.66 7.77
CA LEU A 44 -7.71 10.30 6.56
C LEU A 44 -6.19 10.52 6.59
N ALA A 45 -5.63 10.93 7.72
CA ALA A 45 -4.19 11.10 7.88
C ALA A 45 -3.42 9.79 7.63
N VAL A 46 -3.92 8.66 8.14
CA VAL A 46 -3.32 7.33 7.91
C VAL A 46 -3.34 6.97 6.43
N VAL A 47 -4.49 7.11 5.76
CA VAL A 47 -4.63 6.82 4.33
C VAL A 47 -3.67 7.68 3.51
N MET A 48 -3.64 8.99 3.77
CA MET A 48 -2.79 9.93 3.02
C MET A 48 -1.30 9.62 3.21
N ASN A 49 -0.86 9.28 4.42
CA ASN A 49 0.52 8.88 4.68
C ASN A 49 0.92 7.64 3.87
N HIS A 50 0.07 6.61 3.82
CA HIS A 50 0.39 5.43 3.02
C HIS A 50 0.32 5.70 1.50
N VAL A 51 -0.53 6.63 1.04
CA VAL A 51 -0.51 7.08 -0.36
C VAL A 51 0.81 7.77 -0.71
N GLU A 52 1.36 8.59 0.19
CA GLU A 52 2.67 9.21 0.00
C GLU A 52 3.76 8.14 -0.11
N THR A 53 3.78 7.15 0.78
CA THR A 53 4.72 6.02 0.69
C THR A 53 4.60 5.25 -0.64
N LEU A 54 3.38 4.99 -1.12
CA LEU A 54 3.18 4.32 -2.41
C LEU A 54 3.71 5.15 -3.59
N ARG A 55 3.58 6.48 -3.54
CA ARG A 55 4.14 7.36 -4.57
C ARG A 55 5.66 7.32 -4.56
N GLU A 56 6.27 7.42 -3.39
CA GLU A 56 7.73 7.33 -3.25
C GLU A 56 8.28 6.01 -3.78
N VAL A 57 7.61 4.89 -3.46
CA VAL A 57 7.97 3.57 -3.99
C VAL A 57 7.79 3.55 -5.51
N HIS A 58 6.65 3.99 -6.05
CA HIS A 58 6.43 4.03 -7.50
C HIS A 58 7.48 4.87 -8.24
N GLU A 59 7.78 6.08 -7.76
CA GLU A 59 8.79 6.98 -8.36
C GLU A 59 10.20 6.38 -8.28
N ALA A 60 10.51 5.58 -7.26
CA ALA A 60 11.78 4.87 -7.15
C ALA A 60 11.89 3.67 -8.11
N ASN A 61 10.76 3.18 -8.64
CA ASN A 61 10.68 2.07 -9.61
C ASN A 61 10.60 2.56 -11.08
N GLU A 62 10.69 3.89 -11.33
CA GLU A 62 10.75 4.52 -12.66
C GLU A 62 12.17 4.91 -13.07
#